data_AF-A0A7Y5MRC2-F1
#
_entry.id   AF-A0A7Y5MRC2-F1
#
_cell.length_a   1.000
_cell.length_b   1.000
_cell.length_c   1.000
_cell.angle_alpha   90.00
_cell.angle_beta   90.00
_cell.angle_gamma   90.00
#
_symmetry.space_group_name_H-M   'P 1'
#
loop_
_entity.id
_entity.type
_entity.pdbx_description
1 polymer ?
#
loop_
_entity_poly.entity_id
_entity_poly.type
_entity_poly.pdbx_seq_one_letter_code
_entity_poly.pdbx_strand_id
1 'polypeptide(L)'
;MPASDPVWGFFGHRRINRLATFTLPPEMIRFYKTHLEYVTEHAVDPDKRRYATKHEAPRHYIDLDQWGVYPFPNLPRNWTDVVMKYAEIGLVTAQGDSLKVKRDTLMIDGYPIPQIRLYRKNKAILEAADEKDFRNFFEEKVLSQYYEDEWILPCDTLLALFGGSASANLTCTKGYAVDHFSEHGILPYHLLKMQYTLKNAFLTGHVDKILRTSAEMGHYIGDAYVPLHTTKNYNGQLSNQTGIHAFWESRLPELFADETYDFFVGNAEYIAKPSEYYWKIVLDSHLLVDSVLQIERELSRLFPPDRQYCFEERNGITIRTQCREYAEAYHRRMSGMVESRMRGAILSIGSAWYTAWVDAGEPDLSKLLGKSLSAEELKELEALESQYQKGNTKGRPHD
;
A
#
# COMPACT_ATOMS: atom_id res chain seq x y z
N MET A 1 -27.10 14.51 -8.77
CA MET A 1 -26.22 15.08 -7.74
C MET A 1 -25.12 14.07 -7.53
N PRO A 2 -23.83 14.42 -7.63
CA PRO A 2 -22.80 13.44 -7.33
C PRO A 2 -22.88 13.13 -5.84
N ALA A 3 -22.95 11.85 -5.48
CA ALA A 3 -22.76 11.41 -4.12
C ALA A 3 -21.33 11.83 -3.73
N SER A 4 -21.20 12.84 -2.87
CA SER A 4 -19.94 13.05 -2.17
C SER A 4 -19.80 11.87 -1.22
N ASP A 5 -18.98 10.89 -1.59
CA ASP A 5 -18.60 9.82 -0.69
C ASP A 5 -18.15 10.46 0.64
N PRO A 6 -18.66 9.97 1.78
CA PRO A 6 -18.38 10.61 3.03
C PRO A 6 -16.88 10.56 3.34
N VAL A 7 -16.39 11.70 3.85
CA VAL A 7 -15.00 12.06 4.20
C VAL A 7 -14.44 11.23 5.37
N TRP A 8 -14.71 9.93 5.39
CA TRP A 8 -14.11 8.99 6.33
C TRP A 8 -12.65 8.76 5.91
N GLY A 9 -11.75 8.64 6.89
CA GLY A 9 -10.30 8.44 6.72
C GLY A 9 -9.48 9.73 6.75
N PHE A 10 -10.01 10.85 6.23
CA PHE A 10 -9.21 12.05 6.01
C PHE A 10 -8.71 12.73 7.28
N PHE A 11 -9.53 12.76 8.34
CA PHE A 11 -9.14 13.35 9.62
C PHE A 11 -7.85 12.71 10.17
N GLY A 12 -7.79 11.38 10.17
CA GLY A 12 -6.65 10.61 10.66
C GLY A 12 -5.37 10.96 9.90
N HIS A 13 -5.37 10.82 8.57
CA HIS A 13 -4.19 11.08 7.74
C HIS A 13 -3.70 12.53 7.81
N ARG A 14 -4.60 13.51 7.80
CA ARG A 14 -4.26 14.93 7.99
C ARG A 14 -3.61 15.16 9.35
N ARG A 15 -4.21 14.61 10.41
CA ARG A 15 -3.75 14.78 11.79
C ARG A 15 -2.35 14.22 11.98
N ILE A 16 -2.10 12.98 11.54
CA ILE A 16 -0.79 12.35 11.71
C ILE A 16 0.32 13.03 10.90
N ASN A 17 0.04 13.49 9.66
CA ASN A 17 1.00 14.22 8.83
C ASN A 17 1.35 15.59 9.42
N ARG A 18 0.32 16.33 9.89
CA ARG A 18 0.52 17.61 10.56
C ARG A 18 1.42 17.44 11.79
N LEU A 19 1.15 16.43 12.60
CA LEU A 19 1.88 16.18 13.84
C LEU A 19 3.31 15.67 13.60
N ALA A 20 3.52 14.87 12.55
CA ALA A 20 4.84 14.36 12.18
C ALA A 20 5.86 15.48 11.92
N THR A 21 5.41 16.63 11.41
CA THR A 21 6.25 17.82 11.20
C THR A 21 6.93 18.29 12.48
N PHE A 22 6.30 18.12 13.64
CA PHE A 22 6.82 18.56 14.93
C PHE A 22 7.81 17.57 15.58
N THR A 23 8.04 16.42 14.95
CA THR A 23 9.07 15.45 15.35
C THR A 23 10.44 15.75 14.72
N LEU A 24 10.46 16.62 13.70
CA LEU A 24 11.63 16.85 12.85
C LEU A 24 12.72 17.69 13.55
N PRO A 25 13.99 17.48 13.20
CA PRO A 25 15.10 18.26 13.75
C PRO A 25 15.08 19.72 13.26
N PRO A 26 15.80 20.65 13.94
CA PRO A 26 15.83 22.09 13.61
C PRO A 26 16.11 22.42 12.14
N GLU A 27 16.97 21.64 11.48
CA GLU A 27 17.40 21.78 10.09
C GLU A 27 16.26 21.51 9.10
N MET A 28 15.31 20.65 9.48
CA MET A 28 14.17 20.27 8.64
C MET A 28 12.88 20.99 9.01
N ILE A 29 12.64 21.18 10.32
CA ILE A 29 11.34 21.63 10.84
C ILE A 29 10.95 22.99 10.29
N ARG A 30 11.91 23.90 10.01
CA ARG A 30 11.62 25.21 9.43
C ARG A 30 10.99 25.07 8.05
N PHE A 31 11.54 24.21 7.19
CA PHE A 31 11.01 23.98 5.84
C PHE A 31 9.60 23.37 5.89
N TYR A 32 9.41 22.33 6.71
CA TYR A 32 8.10 21.66 6.81
C TYR A 32 7.04 22.54 7.48
N LYS A 33 7.39 23.33 8.50
CA LYS A 33 6.43 24.27 9.11
C LYS A 33 5.98 25.37 8.14
N THR A 34 6.86 25.84 7.25
CA THR A 34 6.47 26.78 6.18
C THR A 34 5.46 26.16 5.20
N HIS A 35 5.48 24.84 5.02
CA HIS A 35 4.60 24.10 4.11
C HIS A 35 3.60 23.20 4.86
N LEU A 36 3.30 23.50 6.13
CA LEU A 36 2.53 22.62 7.00
C LEU A 36 1.14 22.31 6.43
N GLU A 37 0.47 23.32 5.91
CA GLU A 37 -0.87 23.15 5.34
C GLU A 37 -0.83 22.31 4.06
N TYR A 38 0.23 22.42 3.24
CA TYR A 38 0.37 21.54 2.07
C TYR A 38 0.48 20.07 2.51
N VAL A 39 1.43 19.73 3.38
CA VAL A 39 1.64 18.32 3.78
C VAL A 39 0.45 17.77 4.58
N THR A 40 -0.34 18.64 5.21
CA THR A 40 -1.58 18.27 5.89
C THR A 40 -2.68 17.99 4.87
N GLU A 41 -3.02 18.95 4.01
CA GLU A 41 -4.17 18.86 3.10
C GLU A 41 -3.97 17.81 2.00
N HIS A 42 -2.74 17.63 1.52
CA HIS A 42 -2.40 16.67 0.47
C HIS A 42 -2.11 15.25 1.02
N ALA A 43 -2.22 15.04 2.34
CA ALA A 43 -2.12 13.72 2.96
C ALA A 43 -3.28 12.77 2.59
N VAL A 44 -4.30 13.25 1.86
CA VAL A 44 -5.46 12.46 1.44
C VAL A 44 -5.55 12.31 -0.08
N ASP A 45 -4.58 12.86 -0.81
CA ASP A 45 -4.52 12.77 -2.26
C ASP A 45 -4.41 11.33 -2.78
N PRO A 46 -3.71 10.39 -2.11
CA PRO A 46 -3.74 8.98 -2.51
C PRO A 46 -5.15 8.37 -2.56
N ASP A 47 -6.01 8.68 -1.59
CA ASP A 47 -7.40 8.23 -1.61
C ASP A 47 -8.18 8.82 -2.78
N LYS A 48 -8.01 10.13 -3.03
CA LYS A 48 -8.61 10.80 -4.19
C LYS A 48 -8.14 10.19 -5.51
N ARG A 49 -6.90 9.70 -5.57
CA ARG A 49 -6.31 9.12 -6.79
C ARG A 49 -6.92 7.77 -7.18
N ARG A 50 -7.63 7.11 -6.28
CA ARG A 50 -8.39 5.89 -6.60
C ARG A 50 -9.52 6.13 -7.61
N TYR A 51 -9.99 7.37 -7.76
CA TYR A 51 -10.94 7.78 -8.80
C TYR A 51 -10.27 7.99 -10.17
N ALA A 52 -8.94 8.19 -10.17
CA ALA A 52 -8.14 8.39 -11.37
C ALA A 52 -7.69 7.07 -12.01
N THR A 53 -7.14 6.14 -11.21
CA THR A 53 -6.44 4.95 -11.70
C THR A 53 -6.70 3.70 -10.86
N LYS A 54 -6.84 2.55 -11.54
CA LYS A 54 -7.00 1.23 -10.91
C LYS A 54 -5.75 0.77 -10.14
N HIS A 55 -4.57 1.31 -10.47
CA HIS A 55 -3.31 0.93 -9.85
C HIS A 55 -3.06 1.62 -8.50
N GLU A 56 -3.92 2.54 -8.09
CA GLU A 56 -3.79 3.22 -6.80
C GLU A 56 -4.28 2.34 -5.66
N ALA A 57 -5.46 1.74 -5.79
CA ALA A 57 -6.10 1.01 -4.68
C ALA A 57 -5.18 -0.05 -4.03
N PRO A 58 -4.42 -0.88 -4.79
CA PRO A 58 -3.47 -1.82 -4.19
C PRO A 58 -2.39 -1.21 -3.30
N ARG A 59 -2.09 0.09 -3.41
CA ARG A 59 -1.02 0.73 -2.63
C ARG A 59 -1.39 0.98 -1.18
N HIS A 60 -2.67 0.89 -0.85
CA HIS A 60 -3.25 1.21 0.46
C HIS A 60 -3.32 0.02 1.41
N TYR A 61 -3.11 -1.21 0.94
CA TYR A 61 -3.29 -2.40 1.76
C TYR A 61 -2.37 -3.55 1.35
N ILE A 62 -2.40 -4.63 2.13
CA ILE A 62 -1.93 -5.96 1.75
C ILE A 62 -2.76 -7.03 2.46
N ASP A 63 -3.45 -7.88 1.71
CA ASP A 63 -4.27 -8.97 2.26
C ASP A 63 -3.36 -10.14 2.70
N LEU A 64 -2.69 -10.03 3.86
CA LEU A 64 -1.70 -11.02 4.31
C LEU A 64 -2.25 -12.44 4.43
N ASP A 65 -3.53 -12.57 4.81
CA ASP A 65 -4.25 -13.85 4.92
C ASP A 65 -4.33 -14.62 3.61
N GLN A 66 -4.05 -13.97 2.46
CA GLN A 66 -3.93 -14.65 1.17
C GLN A 66 -2.65 -15.50 1.06
N TRP A 67 -1.60 -15.12 1.79
CA TRP A 67 -0.23 -15.52 1.48
C TRP A 67 0.39 -16.47 2.50
N GLY A 68 -0.38 -16.92 3.48
CA GLY A 68 0.01 -17.95 4.43
C GLY A 68 -0.42 -17.65 5.85
N VAL A 69 0.41 -18.06 6.82
CA VAL A 69 0.17 -17.84 8.25
C VAL A 69 1.29 -16.98 8.84
N TYR A 70 0.96 -16.14 9.82
CA TYR A 70 1.92 -15.31 10.54
C TYR A 70 3.13 -16.14 11.02
N PRO A 71 4.39 -15.65 10.88
CA PRO A 71 4.80 -14.33 10.39
C PRO A 71 4.98 -14.23 8.86
N PHE A 72 4.33 -15.12 8.10
CA PHE A 72 4.38 -15.21 6.64
C PHE A 72 5.81 -15.43 6.11
N PRO A 73 6.50 -16.52 6.53
CA PRO A 73 7.89 -16.78 6.16
C PRO A 73 8.06 -17.04 4.66
N ASN A 74 6.98 -17.49 4.00
CA ASN A 74 6.97 -17.79 2.57
C ASN A 74 6.64 -16.58 1.69
N LEU A 75 6.31 -15.42 2.26
CA LEU A 75 6.01 -14.20 1.50
C LEU A 75 7.32 -13.40 1.28
N PRO A 76 7.85 -13.35 0.04
CA PRO A 76 9.09 -12.61 -0.22
C PRO A 76 8.93 -11.13 0.06
N ARG A 77 9.96 -10.52 0.67
CA ARG A 77 9.94 -9.12 1.09
C ARG A 77 10.49 -8.16 0.03
N ASN A 78 11.15 -8.70 -1.00
CA ASN A 78 11.57 -7.98 -2.19
C ASN A 78 10.44 -7.97 -3.24
N TRP A 79 10.23 -6.83 -3.89
CA TRP A 79 9.17 -6.63 -4.88
C TRP A 79 9.28 -7.55 -6.09
N THR A 80 10.45 -7.63 -6.72
CA THR A 80 10.67 -8.51 -7.87
C THR A 80 10.41 -9.96 -7.48
N ASP A 81 10.93 -10.38 -6.32
CA ASP A 81 10.79 -11.76 -5.86
C ASP A 81 9.34 -12.17 -5.63
N VAL A 82 8.52 -11.28 -5.06
CA VAL A 82 7.12 -11.59 -4.78
C VAL A 82 6.29 -11.66 -6.06
N VAL A 83 6.45 -10.71 -6.98
CA VAL A 83 5.70 -10.73 -8.25
C VAL A 83 6.16 -11.92 -9.08
N MET A 84 7.46 -12.20 -9.16
CA MET A 84 7.99 -13.37 -9.87
C MET A 84 7.52 -14.70 -9.26
N LYS A 85 7.29 -14.76 -7.95
CA LYS A 85 6.78 -15.96 -7.29
C LYS A 85 5.32 -16.26 -7.65
N TYR A 86 4.50 -15.23 -7.81
CA TYR A 86 3.05 -15.38 -7.96
C TYR A 86 2.52 -15.07 -9.38
N ALA A 87 3.33 -14.49 -10.25
CA ALA A 87 2.95 -14.25 -11.63
C ALA A 87 2.85 -15.56 -12.43
N GLU A 88 1.83 -15.66 -13.27
CA GLU A 88 1.76 -16.69 -14.31
C GLU A 88 2.49 -16.18 -15.55
N ILE A 89 3.35 -17.01 -16.15
CA ILE A 89 3.98 -16.74 -17.45
C ILE A 89 3.67 -17.91 -18.39
N GLY A 90 3.29 -17.59 -19.62
CA GLY A 90 2.96 -18.61 -20.60
C GLY A 90 3.04 -18.14 -22.04
N LEU A 91 2.80 -19.08 -22.94
CA LEU A 91 2.66 -18.81 -24.36
C LEU A 91 1.59 -19.69 -25.00
N VAL A 92 1.06 -19.21 -26.13
CA VAL A 92 0.12 -19.93 -26.99
C VAL A 92 0.84 -20.30 -28.27
N THR A 93 0.67 -21.54 -28.74
CA THR A 93 1.25 -21.99 -30.01
C THR A 93 0.33 -21.70 -31.20
N ALA A 94 0.86 -21.82 -32.42
CA ALA A 94 0.07 -21.75 -33.65
C ALA A 94 -1.05 -22.81 -33.73
N GLN A 95 -0.90 -23.93 -33.02
CA GLN A 95 -1.91 -24.98 -32.92
C GLN A 95 -2.96 -24.70 -31.83
N GLY A 96 -2.82 -23.59 -31.09
CA GLY A 96 -3.73 -23.23 -30.00
C GLY A 96 -3.41 -23.90 -28.66
N ASP A 97 -2.26 -24.58 -28.53
CA ASP A 97 -1.85 -25.16 -27.24
C ASP A 97 -1.37 -24.05 -26.30
N SER A 98 -1.79 -24.11 -25.03
CA SER A 98 -1.23 -23.28 -23.95
C SER A 98 -0.06 -24.00 -23.29
N LEU A 99 1.07 -23.29 -23.21
CA LEU A 99 2.27 -23.71 -22.50
C LEU A 99 2.53 -22.74 -21.36
N LYS A 100 2.95 -23.26 -20.20
CA LYS A 100 3.20 -22.46 -18.99
C LYS A 100 4.63 -22.61 -18.53
N VAL A 101 5.25 -21.51 -18.16
CA VAL A 101 6.53 -21.51 -17.44
C VAL A 101 6.25 -21.84 -15.99
N LYS A 102 6.94 -22.83 -15.44
CA LYS A 102 6.86 -23.17 -14.02
C LYS A 102 8.26 -23.21 -13.41
N ARG A 103 8.34 -22.76 -12.17
CA ARG A 103 9.49 -22.99 -11.29
C ARG A 103 9.29 -24.34 -10.61
N ASP A 104 10.16 -25.29 -10.89
CA ASP A 104 10.19 -26.64 -10.33
C ASP A 104 11.41 -26.78 -9.42
N THR A 105 11.51 -27.87 -8.67
CA THR A 105 12.69 -28.17 -7.85
C THR A 105 13.09 -29.61 -8.08
N LEU A 106 14.30 -29.81 -8.61
CA LEU A 106 14.90 -31.12 -8.78
C LEU A 106 15.68 -31.46 -7.51
N MET A 107 15.42 -32.63 -6.92
CA MET A 107 16.21 -33.12 -5.80
C MET A 107 17.38 -33.96 -6.33
N ILE A 108 18.62 -33.52 -6.05
CA ILE A 108 19.84 -34.29 -6.35
C ILE A 108 20.58 -34.51 -5.03
N ASP A 109 20.77 -35.77 -4.64
CA ASP A 109 21.47 -36.14 -3.39
C ASP A 109 20.94 -35.43 -2.13
N GLY A 110 19.63 -35.16 -2.09
CA GLY A 110 18.98 -34.43 -0.99
C GLY A 110 19.07 -32.90 -1.09
N TYR A 111 19.76 -32.36 -2.09
CA TYR A 111 19.85 -30.93 -2.35
C TYR A 111 18.77 -30.47 -3.35
N PRO A 112 17.95 -29.46 -3.02
CA PRO A 112 16.99 -28.87 -3.93
C PRO A 112 17.71 -27.98 -4.95
N ILE A 113 17.55 -28.27 -6.23
CA ILE A 113 18.04 -27.48 -7.35
C ILE A 113 16.84 -26.82 -8.05
N PRO A 114 16.69 -25.49 -7.97
CA PRO A 114 15.64 -24.77 -8.69
C PRO A 114 15.76 -25.00 -10.20
N GLN A 115 14.62 -25.26 -10.84
CA GLN A 115 14.51 -25.47 -12.28
C GLN A 115 13.44 -24.55 -12.84
N ILE A 116 13.64 -24.02 -14.04
CA ILE A 116 12.62 -23.26 -14.75
C ILE A 116 12.32 -24.01 -16.03
N ARG A 117 11.06 -24.42 -16.19
CA ARG A 117 10.66 -25.33 -17.25
C ARG A 117 9.41 -24.85 -17.96
N LEU A 118 9.35 -25.12 -19.26
CA LEU A 118 8.16 -24.91 -20.07
C LEU A 118 7.34 -26.19 -20.06
N TYR A 119 6.09 -26.10 -19.62
CA TYR A 119 5.17 -27.22 -19.54
C TYR A 119 4.12 -27.14 -20.64
N ARG A 120 3.83 -28.29 -21.27
CA ARG A 120 2.59 -28.50 -22.01
C ARG A 120 1.70 -29.41 -21.17
N LYS A 121 0.54 -28.88 -20.75
CA LYS A 121 -0.30 -29.54 -19.73
C LYS A 121 0.52 -29.85 -18.47
N ASN A 122 0.74 -31.12 -18.16
CA ASN A 122 1.50 -31.57 -16.97
C ASN A 122 2.89 -32.14 -17.31
N LYS A 123 3.33 -32.04 -18.57
CA LYS A 123 4.64 -32.55 -19.01
C LYS A 123 5.61 -31.39 -19.27
N ALA A 124 6.75 -31.40 -18.59
CA ALA A 124 7.87 -30.52 -18.92
C ALA A 124 8.41 -30.89 -20.31
N ILE A 125 8.58 -29.89 -21.17
CA ILE A 125 9.07 -30.09 -22.54
C ILE A 125 10.39 -29.38 -22.81
N LEU A 126 10.69 -28.29 -22.10
CA LEU A 126 11.95 -27.56 -22.19
C LEU A 126 12.38 -27.08 -20.80
N GLU A 127 13.68 -26.88 -20.62
CA GLU A 127 14.32 -26.35 -19.40
C GLU A 127 15.10 -25.08 -19.78
N ALA A 128 15.05 -24.07 -18.92
CA ALA A 128 15.68 -22.78 -19.16
C ALA A 128 17.18 -22.79 -18.83
N ALA A 129 17.94 -21.87 -19.44
CA ALA A 129 19.40 -21.82 -19.34
C ALA A 129 19.93 -21.60 -17.92
N ASP A 130 19.37 -20.65 -17.16
CA ASP A 130 19.60 -20.49 -15.71
C ASP A 130 18.59 -19.52 -15.04
N GLU A 131 18.63 -19.45 -13.69
CA GLU A 131 17.75 -18.58 -12.88
C GLU A 131 18.05 -17.08 -13.02
N LYS A 132 19.30 -16.71 -13.32
CA LYS A 132 19.72 -15.31 -13.44
C LYS A 132 19.15 -14.69 -14.72
N ASP A 133 19.25 -15.40 -15.84
CA ASP A 133 18.69 -14.99 -17.12
C ASP A 133 17.17 -14.87 -17.05
N PHE A 134 16.51 -15.79 -16.33
CA PHE A 134 15.07 -15.68 -16.08
C PHE A 134 14.71 -14.45 -15.25
N ARG A 135 15.48 -14.15 -14.20
CA ARG A 135 15.26 -12.93 -13.40
C ARG A 135 15.44 -11.68 -14.25
N ASN A 136 16.50 -11.59 -15.05
CA ASN A 136 16.73 -10.44 -15.94
C ASN A 136 15.57 -10.27 -16.93
N PHE A 137 15.14 -11.37 -17.57
CA PHE A 137 13.96 -11.39 -18.42
C PHE A 137 12.71 -10.91 -17.68
N PHE A 138 12.50 -11.39 -16.45
CA PHE A 138 11.35 -11.02 -15.65
C PHE A 138 11.34 -9.52 -15.35
N GLU A 139 12.46 -8.97 -14.90
CA GLU A 139 12.57 -7.54 -14.59
C GLU A 139 12.37 -6.66 -15.84
N GLU A 140 13.03 -7.01 -16.94
CA GLU A 140 13.00 -6.20 -18.16
C GLU A 140 11.71 -6.32 -18.97
N LYS A 141 11.13 -7.53 -19.02
CA LYS A 141 10.02 -7.84 -19.95
C LYS A 141 8.70 -8.06 -19.24
N VAL A 142 8.69 -8.49 -17.98
CA VAL A 142 7.43 -8.71 -17.25
C VAL A 142 7.14 -7.52 -16.34
N LEU A 143 8.02 -7.26 -15.38
CA LEU A 143 7.79 -6.27 -14.33
C LEU A 143 7.74 -4.82 -14.85
N SER A 144 8.44 -4.54 -15.95
CA SER A 144 8.39 -3.23 -16.64
C SER A 144 6.98 -2.88 -17.15
N GLN A 145 6.12 -3.87 -17.36
CA GLN A 145 4.74 -3.70 -17.84
C GLN A 145 3.72 -3.53 -16.70
N TYR A 146 4.15 -3.35 -15.44
CA TYR A 146 3.26 -3.34 -14.28
C TYR A 146 2.04 -2.39 -14.39
N TYR A 147 2.17 -1.28 -15.12
CA TYR A 147 1.09 -0.30 -15.32
C TYR A 147 0.29 -0.49 -16.60
N GLU A 148 0.57 -1.54 -17.37
CA GLU A 148 -0.15 -1.89 -18.60
C GLU A 148 -1.39 -2.74 -18.30
N ASP A 149 -2.36 -2.70 -19.20
CA ASP A 149 -3.60 -3.50 -19.08
C ASP A 149 -3.36 -5.00 -19.34
N GLU A 150 -2.46 -5.33 -20.27
CA GLU A 150 -2.03 -6.69 -20.57
C GLU A 150 -0.49 -6.77 -20.57
N TRP A 151 0.08 -7.81 -19.97
CA TRP A 151 1.52 -8.05 -20.04
C TRP A 151 1.83 -8.98 -21.21
N ILE A 152 2.22 -8.39 -22.33
CA ILE A 152 2.48 -9.10 -23.58
C ILE A 152 3.98 -9.34 -23.71
N LEU A 153 4.36 -10.61 -23.91
CA LEU A 153 5.77 -11.02 -23.98
C LEU A 153 6.14 -11.35 -25.43
N PRO A 154 7.23 -10.78 -25.97
CA PRO A 154 7.73 -11.18 -27.29
C PRO A 154 8.08 -12.69 -27.30
N CYS A 155 7.47 -13.42 -28.23
CA CYS A 155 7.59 -14.87 -28.34
C CYS A 155 9.04 -15.35 -28.48
N ASP A 156 9.80 -14.66 -29.32
CA ASP A 156 11.22 -14.87 -29.55
C ASP A 156 12.04 -14.67 -28.27
N THR A 157 11.76 -13.61 -27.51
CA THR A 157 12.44 -13.33 -26.24
C THR A 157 12.10 -14.36 -25.17
N LEU A 158 10.82 -14.75 -25.06
CA LEU A 158 10.38 -15.77 -24.10
C LEU A 158 10.95 -17.16 -24.43
N LEU A 159 10.96 -17.55 -25.71
CA LEU A 159 11.52 -18.83 -26.14
C LEU A 159 13.05 -18.89 -26.03
N ALA A 160 13.74 -17.74 -26.15
CA ALA A 160 15.19 -17.67 -25.99
C ALA A 160 15.66 -18.17 -24.62
N LEU A 161 14.83 -18.05 -23.57
CA LEU A 161 15.12 -18.60 -22.23
C LEU A 161 15.34 -20.12 -22.24
N PHE A 162 14.72 -20.82 -23.19
CA PHE A 162 14.66 -22.29 -23.25
C PHE A 162 15.60 -22.89 -24.30
N GLY A 163 16.62 -22.14 -24.73
CA GLY A 163 17.58 -22.56 -25.75
C GLY A 163 16.98 -22.51 -27.15
N GLY A 164 17.29 -21.46 -27.92
CA GLY A 164 16.64 -21.14 -29.21
C GLY A 164 16.61 -22.26 -30.25
N SER A 165 17.53 -23.23 -30.22
CA SER A 165 17.53 -24.42 -31.08
C SER A 165 16.62 -25.56 -30.56
N ALA A 166 16.44 -25.69 -29.25
CA ALA A 166 15.54 -26.66 -28.63
C ALA A 166 14.05 -26.26 -28.77
N SER A 167 13.78 -24.95 -28.87
CA SER A 167 12.46 -24.40 -29.16
C SER A 167 12.11 -24.33 -30.65
N ALA A 168 12.98 -24.78 -31.56
CA ALA A 168 12.81 -24.60 -33.02
C ALA A 168 11.51 -25.22 -33.58
N ASN A 169 10.94 -26.21 -32.90
CA ASN A 169 9.67 -26.86 -33.27
C ASN A 169 8.43 -26.22 -32.59
N LEU A 170 8.60 -25.17 -31.78
CA LEU A 170 7.52 -24.43 -31.15
C LEU A 170 7.27 -23.13 -31.92
N THR A 171 6.12 -23.03 -32.58
CA THR A 171 5.66 -21.78 -33.17
C THR A 171 4.79 -21.04 -32.17
N CYS A 172 5.34 -20.04 -31.48
CA CYS A 172 4.60 -19.18 -30.56
C CYS A 172 3.84 -18.08 -31.32
N THR A 173 2.59 -17.83 -30.92
CA THR A 173 1.73 -16.76 -31.47
C THR A 173 1.44 -15.65 -30.47
N LYS A 174 1.39 -15.96 -29.17
CA LYS A 174 1.26 -14.97 -28.09
C LYS A 174 2.06 -15.43 -26.87
N GLY A 175 2.98 -14.60 -26.39
CA GLY A 175 3.54 -14.73 -25.04
C GLY A 175 2.80 -13.80 -24.08
N TYR A 176 2.60 -14.23 -22.84
CA TYR A 176 1.85 -13.45 -21.85
C TYR A 176 2.39 -13.65 -20.44
N ALA A 177 2.12 -12.67 -19.58
CA ALA A 177 2.20 -12.81 -18.14
C ALA A 177 0.91 -12.29 -17.47
N VAL A 178 0.62 -12.78 -16.27
CA VAL A 178 -0.53 -12.35 -15.47
C VAL A 178 -0.06 -12.12 -14.03
N ASP A 179 -0.36 -10.94 -13.50
CA ASP A 179 -0.17 -10.63 -12.09
C ASP A 179 -1.30 -11.22 -11.25
N HIS A 180 -0.94 -12.06 -10.28
CA HIS A 180 -1.88 -12.58 -9.26
C HIS A 180 -1.55 -12.07 -7.86
N PHE A 181 -0.52 -11.23 -7.72
CA PHE A 181 -0.09 -10.71 -6.43
C PHE A 181 -0.73 -9.37 -6.13
N SER A 182 -0.58 -8.41 -7.04
CA SER A 182 -0.80 -7.00 -6.72
C SER A 182 -2.26 -6.66 -6.47
N GLU A 183 -3.20 -7.43 -6.99
CA GLU A 183 -4.63 -7.28 -6.67
C GLU A 183 -4.95 -7.50 -5.18
N HIS A 184 -4.05 -8.17 -4.45
CA HIS A 184 -4.14 -8.38 -3.00
C HIS A 184 -3.29 -7.39 -2.20
N GLY A 185 -2.89 -6.29 -2.82
CA GLY A 185 -2.24 -5.17 -2.15
C GLY A 185 -0.72 -5.27 -2.05
N ILE A 186 -0.07 -4.11 -2.14
CA ILE A 186 1.38 -3.94 -2.27
C ILE A 186 1.97 -2.92 -1.29
N LEU A 187 1.19 -2.48 -0.29
CA LEU A 187 1.54 -1.40 0.62
C LEU A 187 3.00 -1.41 1.14
N PRO A 188 3.53 -2.49 1.74
CA PRO A 188 4.91 -2.49 2.26
C PRO A 188 5.97 -2.30 1.16
N TYR A 189 5.71 -2.78 -0.07
CA TYR A 189 6.61 -2.58 -1.21
C TYR A 189 6.50 -1.16 -1.76
N HIS A 190 5.30 -0.57 -1.72
CA HIS A 190 5.08 0.81 -2.13
C HIS A 190 5.79 1.79 -1.20
N LEU A 191 5.76 1.56 0.12
CA LEU A 191 6.48 2.36 1.12
C LEU A 191 7.99 2.42 0.84
N LEU A 192 8.60 1.30 0.44
CA LEU A 192 10.00 1.26 0.02
C LEU A 192 10.27 2.13 -1.22
N LYS A 193 9.39 2.06 -2.21
CA LYS A 193 9.48 2.92 -3.41
C LYS A 193 9.35 4.40 -3.04
N MET A 194 8.43 4.73 -2.13
CA MET A 194 8.21 6.10 -1.64
C MET A 194 9.44 6.63 -0.88
N GLN A 195 10.06 5.81 -0.01
CA GLN A 195 11.30 6.15 0.67
C GLN A 195 12.40 6.55 -0.32
N TYR A 196 12.62 5.73 -1.36
CA TYR A 196 13.62 6.02 -2.40
C TYR A 196 13.27 7.27 -3.21
N THR A 197 11.99 7.47 -3.49
CA THR A 197 11.49 8.65 -4.23
C THR A 197 11.73 9.93 -3.45
N LEU A 198 11.42 9.91 -2.15
CA LEU A 198 11.61 11.07 -1.27
C LEU A 198 13.10 11.40 -1.10
N LYS A 199 13.94 10.38 -0.90
CA LYS A 199 15.40 10.55 -0.88
C LYS A 199 15.90 11.28 -2.14
N ASN A 200 15.49 10.82 -3.33
CA ASN A 200 15.91 11.46 -4.57
C ASN A 200 15.35 12.88 -4.74
N ALA A 201 14.15 13.14 -4.24
CA ALA A 201 13.57 14.47 -4.23
C ALA A 201 14.41 15.44 -3.38
N PHE A 202 14.87 15.00 -2.20
CA PHE A 202 15.81 15.76 -1.38
C PHE A 202 17.16 15.95 -2.07
N LEU A 203 17.74 14.88 -2.61
CA LEU A 203 19.04 14.91 -3.28
C LEU A 203 19.08 15.92 -4.43
N THR A 204 17.98 16.06 -5.15
CA THR A 204 17.84 16.97 -6.31
C THR A 204 17.29 18.35 -5.94
N GLY A 205 16.83 18.56 -4.71
CA GLY A 205 16.26 19.84 -4.25
C GLY A 205 14.96 20.24 -4.94
N HIS A 206 14.20 19.28 -5.48
CA HIS A 206 12.92 19.53 -6.15
C HIS A 206 11.78 19.69 -5.13
N VAL A 207 11.43 20.92 -4.79
CA VAL A 207 10.44 21.26 -3.74
C VAL A 207 9.10 20.56 -3.94
N ASP A 208 8.50 20.65 -5.14
CA ASP A 208 7.23 20.00 -5.45
C ASP A 208 7.26 18.50 -5.13
N LYS A 209 8.33 17.81 -5.56
CA LYS A 209 8.51 16.38 -5.31
C LYS A 209 8.74 16.07 -3.83
N ILE A 210 9.47 16.91 -3.10
CA ILE A 210 9.69 16.73 -1.65
C ILE A 210 8.35 16.80 -0.94
N LEU A 211 7.58 17.86 -1.19
CA LEU A 211 6.31 18.11 -0.50
C LEU A 211 5.28 17.03 -0.84
N ARG A 212 5.05 16.76 -2.13
CA ARG A 212 4.10 15.76 -2.61
C ARG A 212 4.44 14.37 -2.08
N THR A 213 5.69 13.94 -2.26
CA THR A 213 6.12 12.61 -1.81
C THR A 213 6.06 12.50 -0.27
N SER A 214 6.34 13.58 0.47
CA SER A 214 6.22 13.57 1.94
C SER A 214 4.78 13.35 2.39
N ALA A 215 3.83 14.11 1.83
CA ALA A 215 2.41 14.03 2.18
C ALA A 215 1.83 12.65 1.84
N GLU A 216 2.09 12.17 0.63
CA GLU A 216 1.60 10.87 0.17
C GLU A 216 2.26 9.70 0.92
N MET A 217 3.57 9.79 1.20
CA MET A 217 4.24 8.76 2.00
C MET A 217 3.65 8.70 3.41
N GLY A 218 3.28 9.85 3.98
CA GLY A 218 2.63 9.90 5.28
C GLY A 218 1.25 9.24 5.28
N HIS A 219 0.49 9.36 4.19
CA HIS A 219 -0.76 8.63 3.98
C HIS A 219 -0.55 7.12 4.10
N TYR A 220 0.31 6.55 3.26
CA TYR A 220 0.56 5.11 3.21
C TYR A 220 1.17 4.56 4.50
N ILE A 221 2.00 5.34 5.20
CA ILE A 221 2.45 4.96 6.54
C ILE A 221 1.25 4.88 7.48
N GLY A 222 0.35 5.85 7.44
CA GLY A 222 -0.93 5.81 8.15
C GLY A 222 -1.71 4.51 7.90
N ASP A 223 -1.86 4.13 6.63
CA ASP A 223 -2.55 2.88 6.25
C ASP A 223 -1.88 1.65 6.87
N ALA A 224 -0.55 1.60 6.87
CA ALA A 224 0.20 0.48 7.44
C ALA A 224 -0.05 0.34 8.95
N TYR A 225 -0.47 1.42 9.63
CA TYR A 225 -0.83 1.42 11.04
C TYR A 225 -2.27 0.96 11.33
N VAL A 226 -3.12 0.79 10.31
CA VAL A 226 -4.48 0.30 10.44
C VAL A 226 -4.50 -1.23 10.30
N PRO A 227 -4.98 -1.98 11.31
CA PRO A 227 -5.04 -3.44 11.24
C PRO A 227 -5.84 -3.95 10.02
N LEU A 228 -6.94 -3.28 9.69
CA LEU A 228 -7.88 -3.68 8.64
C LEU A 228 -7.31 -3.55 7.22
N HIS A 229 -6.28 -2.72 6.99
CA HIS A 229 -5.53 -2.67 5.72
C HIS A 229 -4.58 -3.86 5.52
N THR A 230 -4.59 -4.85 6.43
CA THR A 230 -3.70 -6.02 6.37
C THR A 230 -4.41 -7.35 6.14
N THR A 231 -5.74 -7.34 5.95
CA THR A 231 -6.57 -8.56 5.90
C THR A 231 -7.60 -8.50 4.78
N LYS A 232 -7.95 -9.68 4.25
CA LYS A 232 -9.10 -9.81 3.35
C LYS A 232 -10.40 -9.43 4.02
N ASN A 233 -10.52 -9.51 5.34
CA ASN A 233 -11.72 -9.13 6.09
C ASN A 233 -11.72 -7.63 6.49
N TYR A 234 -11.12 -6.78 5.65
CA TYR A 234 -10.90 -5.35 5.90
C TYR A 234 -12.15 -4.60 6.36
N ASN A 235 -13.33 -4.91 5.81
CA ASN A 235 -14.58 -4.28 6.24
C ASN A 235 -15.48 -5.25 6.99
N GLY A 236 -14.95 -6.30 7.62
CA GLY A 236 -15.76 -7.26 8.39
C GLY A 236 -16.76 -8.06 7.54
N GLN A 237 -16.62 -8.04 6.20
CA GLN A 237 -17.56 -8.65 5.26
C GLN A 237 -17.52 -10.18 5.27
N LEU A 238 -16.41 -10.79 5.71
CA LEU A 238 -16.29 -12.23 5.93
C LEU A 238 -16.75 -12.65 7.34
N SER A 239 -17.00 -11.67 8.20
CA SER A 239 -17.43 -11.88 9.57
C SER A 239 -18.70 -11.09 9.92
N ASN A 240 -19.59 -10.76 8.99
CA ASN A 240 -20.86 -10.05 9.30
C ASN A 240 -20.70 -8.83 10.24
N GLN A 241 -19.69 -7.99 9.97
CA GLN A 241 -19.34 -6.77 10.70
C GLN A 241 -19.10 -5.61 9.71
N THR A 242 -19.87 -5.58 8.62
CA THR A 242 -19.76 -4.56 7.56
C THR A 242 -19.84 -3.15 8.13
N GLY A 243 -18.86 -2.31 7.78
CA GLY A 243 -18.68 -0.95 8.29
C GLY A 243 -17.69 -0.84 9.45
N ILE A 244 -17.02 -1.93 9.86
CA ILE A 244 -16.00 -1.88 10.93
C ILE A 244 -14.75 -1.10 10.50
N HIS A 245 -14.48 -1.01 9.19
CA HIS A 245 -13.37 -0.22 8.65
C HIS A 245 -13.52 1.26 9.01
N ALA A 246 -14.59 1.90 8.50
CA ALA A 246 -14.91 3.29 8.83
C ALA A 246 -15.08 3.51 10.34
N PHE A 247 -15.61 2.51 11.06
CA PHE A 247 -15.76 2.60 12.51
C PHE A 247 -14.40 2.77 13.20
N TRP A 248 -13.43 1.90 12.89
CA TRP A 248 -12.11 1.93 13.53
C TRP A 248 -11.27 3.12 13.07
N GLU A 249 -11.17 3.34 11.75
CA GLU A 249 -10.23 4.29 11.15
C GLU A 249 -10.71 5.74 11.26
N SER A 250 -12.02 5.97 11.28
CA SER A 250 -12.57 7.31 11.18
C SER A 250 -13.40 7.72 12.38
N ARG A 251 -14.42 6.92 12.71
CA ARG A 251 -15.38 7.29 13.75
C ARG A 251 -14.71 7.44 15.13
N LEU A 252 -13.79 6.54 15.47
CA LEU A 252 -13.11 6.62 16.77
C LEU A 252 -12.16 7.81 16.87
N PRO A 253 -11.23 8.06 15.91
CA PRO A 253 -10.43 9.28 15.96
C PRO A 253 -11.27 10.56 15.96
N GLU A 254 -12.31 10.65 15.14
CA GLU A 254 -13.17 11.85 15.06
C GLU A 254 -13.88 12.15 16.38
N LEU A 255 -14.29 11.14 17.14
CA LEU A 255 -14.96 11.31 18.42
C LEU A 255 -13.99 11.60 19.57
N PHE A 256 -12.80 10.98 19.58
CA PHE A 256 -12.00 10.86 20.80
C PHE A 256 -10.59 11.44 20.69
N ALA A 257 -10.03 11.62 19.49
CA ALA A 257 -8.62 11.99 19.34
C ALA A 257 -8.29 13.35 19.97
N ASP A 258 -9.06 14.39 19.64
CA ASP A 258 -8.81 15.74 20.16
C ASP A 258 -9.28 15.92 21.61
N GLU A 259 -10.13 15.03 22.12
CA GLU A 259 -10.60 15.06 23.51
C GLU A 259 -9.67 14.30 24.48
N THR A 260 -9.05 13.19 24.03
CA THR A 260 -8.45 12.21 24.95
C THR A 260 -7.05 11.71 24.59
N TYR A 261 -6.59 11.83 23.34
CA TYR A 261 -5.32 11.21 22.94
C TYR A 261 -4.12 12.11 23.28
N ASP A 262 -3.05 11.50 23.76
CA ASP A 262 -1.74 12.14 23.87
C ASP A 262 -0.94 11.85 22.59
N PHE A 263 -0.59 12.88 21.84
CA PHE A 263 0.23 12.76 20.63
C PHE A 263 1.71 13.13 20.83
N PHE A 264 2.20 13.18 22.05
CA PHE A 264 3.62 13.39 22.33
C PHE A 264 4.46 12.14 22.04
N VAL A 265 5.13 12.11 20.90
CA VAL A 265 5.85 10.90 20.40
C VAL A 265 7.37 11.03 20.40
N GLY A 266 7.93 12.20 20.74
CA GLY A 266 9.37 12.45 20.69
C GLY A 266 9.86 12.87 19.30
N ASN A 267 11.18 12.73 19.09
CA ASN A 267 11.85 13.18 17.86
C ASN A 267 11.90 12.05 16.83
N ALA A 268 11.93 12.42 15.54
CA ALA A 268 12.16 11.51 14.44
C ALA A 268 13.48 10.73 14.59
N GLU A 269 13.47 9.45 14.25
CA GLU A 269 14.62 8.55 14.35
C GLU A 269 15.08 8.08 12.96
N TYR A 270 16.38 7.78 12.83
CA TYR A 270 16.91 7.25 11.57
C TYR A 270 16.52 5.77 11.38
N ILE A 271 15.93 5.44 10.24
CA ILE A 271 15.52 4.09 9.88
C ILE A 271 16.64 3.43 9.06
N ALA A 272 17.53 2.71 9.73
CA ALA A 272 18.68 2.07 9.08
C ALA A 272 18.31 0.99 8.04
N LYS A 273 17.15 0.35 8.20
CA LYS A 273 16.68 -0.70 7.31
C LYS A 273 15.20 -0.52 6.98
N PRO A 274 14.87 0.33 5.99
CA PRO A 274 13.48 0.67 5.67
C PRO A 274 12.60 -0.55 5.36
N SER A 275 13.15 -1.59 4.72
CA SER A 275 12.38 -2.80 4.40
C SER A 275 11.93 -3.54 5.66
N GLU A 276 12.86 -3.82 6.57
CA GLU A 276 12.54 -4.48 7.85
C GLU A 276 11.57 -3.62 8.68
N TYR A 277 11.74 -2.29 8.65
CA TYR A 277 10.90 -1.35 9.39
C TYR A 277 9.44 -1.34 8.91
N TYR A 278 9.19 -1.14 7.61
CA TYR A 278 7.83 -1.10 7.08
C TYR A 278 7.12 -2.44 7.17
N TRP A 279 7.84 -3.54 6.92
CA TRP A 279 7.28 -4.87 7.13
C TRP A 279 6.91 -5.14 8.59
N LYS A 280 7.72 -4.66 9.55
CA LYS A 280 7.38 -4.79 10.96
C LYS A 280 6.08 -4.07 11.29
N ILE A 281 5.88 -2.83 10.81
CA ILE A 281 4.65 -2.07 11.05
C ILE A 281 3.42 -2.82 10.55
N VAL A 282 3.48 -3.34 9.32
CA VAL A 282 2.38 -4.10 8.70
C VAL A 282 2.11 -5.40 9.46
N LEU A 283 3.15 -6.16 9.84
CA LEU A 283 3.00 -7.39 10.61
C LEU A 283 2.45 -7.15 12.02
N ASP A 284 2.89 -6.08 12.69
CA ASP A 284 2.38 -5.67 13.99
C ASP A 284 0.90 -5.23 13.90
N SER A 285 0.53 -4.49 12.84
CA SER A 285 -0.88 -4.17 12.53
C SER A 285 -1.73 -5.42 12.39
N HIS A 286 -1.22 -6.40 11.66
CA HIS A 286 -1.95 -7.62 11.36
C HIS A 286 -2.28 -8.44 12.61
N LEU A 287 -1.38 -8.48 13.60
CA LEU A 287 -1.63 -9.13 14.89
C LEU A 287 -2.82 -8.53 15.66
N LEU A 288 -3.25 -7.31 15.33
CA LEU A 288 -4.36 -6.64 15.99
C LEU A 288 -5.71 -6.91 15.33
N VAL A 289 -5.74 -7.52 14.13
CA VAL A 289 -6.99 -7.81 13.38
C VAL A 289 -7.97 -8.61 14.21
N ASP A 290 -7.49 -9.65 14.91
CA ASP A 290 -8.34 -10.48 15.78
C ASP A 290 -8.98 -9.66 16.90
N SER A 291 -8.22 -8.77 17.53
CA SER A 291 -8.73 -7.92 18.61
C SER A 291 -9.79 -6.95 18.09
N VAL A 292 -9.54 -6.30 16.95
CA VAL A 292 -10.50 -5.41 16.29
C VAL A 292 -11.83 -6.13 16.03
N LEU A 293 -11.78 -7.29 15.39
CA LEU A 293 -12.99 -8.04 15.02
C LEU A 293 -13.70 -8.65 16.23
N GLN A 294 -12.96 -9.30 17.14
CA GLN A 294 -13.57 -10.02 18.26
C GLN A 294 -14.20 -9.07 19.29
N ILE A 295 -13.55 -7.96 19.61
CA ILE A 295 -14.07 -6.99 20.58
C ILE A 295 -15.40 -6.39 20.08
N GLU A 296 -15.48 -6.01 18.81
CA GLU A 296 -16.71 -5.47 18.22
C GLU A 296 -17.81 -6.54 18.20
N ARG A 297 -17.47 -7.79 17.83
CA ARG A 297 -18.42 -8.90 17.81
C ARG A 297 -19.03 -9.18 19.18
N GLU A 298 -18.21 -9.14 20.22
CA GLU A 298 -18.69 -9.35 21.58
C GLU A 298 -19.57 -8.21 22.05
N LEU A 299 -19.19 -6.96 21.78
CA LEU A 299 -19.97 -5.79 22.15
C LEU A 299 -21.32 -5.71 21.42
N SER A 300 -21.36 -6.04 20.13
CA SER A 300 -22.61 -6.06 19.35
C SER A 300 -23.63 -7.09 19.86
N ARG A 301 -23.20 -8.11 20.62
CA ARG A 301 -24.10 -9.06 21.30
C ARG A 301 -24.63 -8.54 22.64
N LEU A 302 -23.90 -7.61 23.27
CA LEU A 302 -24.26 -7.04 24.57
C LEU A 302 -25.12 -5.77 24.43
N PHE A 303 -24.96 -5.03 23.33
CA PHE A 303 -25.70 -3.80 23.07
C PHE A 303 -27.03 -4.08 22.34
N PRO A 304 -28.15 -3.44 22.76
CA PRO A 304 -29.37 -3.43 21.97
C PRO A 304 -29.13 -2.89 20.55
N PRO A 305 -29.67 -3.50 19.47
CA PRO A 305 -29.39 -3.09 18.10
C PRO A 305 -29.70 -1.61 17.80
N ASP A 306 -30.72 -1.05 18.44
CA ASP A 306 -31.15 0.35 18.35
C ASP A 306 -30.20 1.34 19.03
N ARG A 307 -29.26 0.85 19.86
CA ARG A 307 -28.22 1.65 20.52
C ARG A 307 -26.84 1.52 19.87
N GLN A 308 -26.69 0.63 18.90
CA GLN A 308 -25.43 0.44 18.17
C GLN A 308 -25.28 1.49 17.06
N TYR A 309 -26.37 1.80 16.35
CA TYR A 309 -26.36 2.70 15.19
C TYR A 309 -27.26 3.90 15.37
N CYS A 310 -26.73 5.07 15.00
CA CYS A 310 -27.38 6.36 15.06
C CYS A 310 -27.33 7.03 13.68
N PHE A 311 -28.19 8.03 13.47
CA PHE A 311 -28.16 8.87 12.28
C PHE A 311 -27.55 10.23 12.65
N GLU A 312 -26.57 10.66 11.88
CA GLU A 312 -25.91 11.96 12.04
C GLU A 312 -25.90 12.72 10.71
N GLU A 313 -25.95 14.05 10.75
CA GLU A 313 -25.84 14.89 9.57
C GLU A 313 -24.37 15.30 9.37
N ARG A 314 -23.82 15.02 8.18
CA ARG A 314 -22.45 15.38 7.81
C ARG A 314 -22.43 15.96 6.40
N ASN A 315 -21.94 17.19 6.27
CA ASN A 315 -21.91 17.92 5.00
C ASN A 315 -23.28 17.95 4.28
N GLY A 316 -24.38 18.05 5.05
CA GLY A 316 -25.75 18.05 4.53
C GLY A 316 -26.30 16.67 4.14
N ILE A 317 -25.58 15.58 4.43
CA ILE A 317 -26.02 14.19 4.17
C ILE A 317 -26.25 13.48 5.50
N THR A 318 -27.41 12.85 5.65
CA THR A 318 -27.69 11.98 6.78
C THR A 318 -27.01 10.62 6.58
N ILE A 319 -26.12 10.26 7.48
CA ILE A 319 -25.36 9.01 7.48
C ILE A 319 -25.79 8.13 8.64
N ARG A 320 -25.86 6.81 8.42
CA ARG A 320 -26.00 5.83 9.49
C ARG A 320 -24.61 5.44 9.98
N THR A 321 -24.29 5.70 11.25
CA THR A 321 -22.98 5.44 11.84
C THR A 321 -23.13 4.86 13.25
N GLN A 322 -22.03 4.45 13.88
CA GLN A 322 -22.03 3.94 15.24
C GLN A 322 -22.33 5.07 16.25
N CYS A 323 -23.30 4.85 17.13
CA CYS A 323 -23.65 5.78 18.20
C CYS A 323 -22.44 6.04 19.11
N ARG A 324 -22.33 7.26 19.66
CA ARG A 324 -21.19 7.65 20.52
C ARG A 324 -20.98 6.70 21.71
N GLU A 325 -22.04 6.24 22.36
CA GLU A 325 -21.94 5.31 23.49
C GLU A 325 -21.37 3.94 23.09
N TYR A 326 -21.82 3.39 21.95
CA TYR A 326 -21.27 2.15 21.40
C TYR A 326 -19.81 2.32 21.00
N ALA A 327 -19.49 3.45 20.36
CA ALA A 327 -18.13 3.83 20.00
C ALA A 327 -17.21 3.93 21.23
N GLU A 328 -17.66 4.56 22.31
CA GLU A 328 -16.91 4.70 23.56
C GLU A 328 -16.72 3.35 24.27
N ALA A 329 -17.73 2.48 24.26
CA ALA A 329 -17.60 1.13 24.81
C ALA A 329 -16.56 0.30 24.03
N TYR A 330 -16.60 0.36 22.69
CA TYR A 330 -15.62 -0.30 21.83
C TYR A 330 -14.22 0.26 22.03
N HIS A 331 -14.09 1.59 22.03
CA HIS A 331 -12.82 2.30 22.27
C HIS A 331 -12.17 1.91 23.60
N ARG A 332 -12.95 1.90 24.69
CA ARG A 332 -12.47 1.49 26.02
C ARG A 332 -11.98 0.04 26.03
N ARG A 333 -12.68 -0.89 25.38
CA ARG A 333 -12.26 -2.30 25.31
C ARG A 333 -11.01 -2.49 24.46
N MET A 334 -10.77 -1.63 23.47
CA MET A 334 -9.52 -1.62 22.72
C MET A 334 -8.32 -1.03 23.49
N SER A 335 -8.54 -0.52 24.72
CA SER A 335 -7.48 -0.20 25.67
C SER A 335 -6.34 0.66 25.10
N GLY A 336 -6.68 1.74 24.40
CA GLY A 336 -5.71 2.68 23.82
C GLY A 336 -5.08 2.25 22.49
N MET A 337 -5.57 1.17 21.86
CA MET A 337 -5.02 0.68 20.59
C MET A 337 -4.98 1.76 19.48
N VAL A 338 -6.10 2.45 19.23
CA VAL A 338 -6.20 3.45 18.15
C VAL A 338 -5.21 4.58 18.38
N GLU A 339 -5.15 5.11 19.60
CA GLU A 339 -4.18 6.13 20.00
C GLU A 339 -2.75 5.64 19.80
N SER A 340 -2.42 4.42 20.27
CA SER A 340 -1.10 3.84 20.11
C SER A 340 -0.70 3.68 18.64
N ARG A 341 -1.63 3.30 17.75
CA ARG A 341 -1.37 3.20 16.31
C ARG A 341 -1.16 4.58 15.68
N MET A 342 -1.98 5.58 16.03
CA MET A 342 -1.78 6.95 15.55
C MET A 342 -0.45 7.55 16.02
N ARG A 343 -0.06 7.34 17.28
CA ARG A 343 1.23 7.75 17.82
C ARG A 343 2.39 7.11 17.06
N GLY A 344 2.31 5.80 16.81
CA GLY A 344 3.29 5.09 15.99
C GLY A 344 3.39 5.67 14.58
N ALA A 345 2.26 5.95 13.94
CA ALA A 345 2.22 6.57 12.63
C ALA A 345 2.89 7.94 12.61
N ILE A 346 2.58 8.84 13.56
CA ILE A 346 3.21 10.17 13.66
C ILE A 346 4.73 10.06 13.70
N LEU A 347 5.26 9.21 14.59
CA LEU A 347 6.70 9.03 14.75
C LEU A 347 7.33 8.41 13.49
N SER A 348 6.69 7.40 12.89
CA SER A 348 7.18 6.75 11.67
C SER A 348 7.21 7.69 10.47
N ILE A 349 6.21 8.56 10.32
CA ILE A 349 6.17 9.54 9.22
C ILE A 349 7.35 10.51 9.34
N GLY A 350 7.54 11.09 10.54
CA GLY A 350 8.68 11.97 10.81
C GLY A 350 10.02 11.28 10.58
N SER A 351 10.15 10.04 11.08
CA SER A 351 11.33 9.19 10.91
C SER A 351 11.62 8.85 9.46
N ALA A 352 10.58 8.59 8.64
CA ALA A 352 10.72 8.32 7.21
C ALA A 352 11.22 9.55 6.43
N TRP A 353 10.63 10.72 6.70
CA TRP A 353 11.07 11.99 6.12
C TRP A 353 12.51 12.32 6.52
N TYR A 354 12.83 12.19 7.80
CA TYR A 354 14.18 12.40 8.33
C TYR A 354 15.19 11.45 7.68
N THR A 355 14.87 10.15 7.62
CA THR A 355 15.72 9.13 6.98
C THR A 355 15.99 9.47 5.51
N ALA A 356 14.98 9.88 4.76
CA ALA A 356 15.14 10.25 3.35
C ALA A 356 16.06 11.48 3.18
N TRP A 357 15.96 12.45 4.07
CA TRP A 357 16.82 13.64 4.07
C TRP A 357 18.27 13.32 4.45
N VAL A 358 18.49 12.49 5.47
CA VAL A 358 19.82 12.01 5.87
C VAL A 358 20.46 11.21 4.73
N ASP A 359 19.73 10.26 4.14
CA ASP A 359 20.22 9.43 3.03
C ASP A 359 20.52 10.25 1.76
N ALA A 360 19.94 11.44 1.63
CA ALA A 360 20.21 12.39 0.55
C ALA A 360 21.45 13.26 0.79
N GLY A 361 22.15 13.07 1.92
CA GLY A 361 23.33 13.86 2.30
C GLY A 361 22.99 15.18 3.01
N GLU A 362 21.86 15.21 3.72
CA GLU A 362 21.45 16.34 4.58
C GLU A 362 21.45 17.71 3.86
N PRO A 363 20.82 17.82 2.68
CA PRO A 363 20.83 19.08 1.92
C PRO A 363 20.22 20.23 2.73
N ASP A 364 20.82 21.41 2.63
CA ASP A 364 20.36 22.62 3.30
C ASP A 364 19.00 23.10 2.76
N LEU A 365 17.93 22.78 3.50
CA LEU A 365 16.55 23.10 3.12
C LEU A 365 16.24 24.59 3.23
N SER A 366 17.08 25.40 3.87
CA SER A 366 16.88 26.85 3.93
C SER A 366 16.95 27.50 2.54
N LYS A 367 17.71 26.90 1.62
CA LYS A 367 17.81 27.29 0.20
C LYS A 367 16.55 27.01 -0.61
N LEU A 368 15.62 26.24 -0.04
CA LEU A 368 14.34 25.88 -0.67
C LEU A 368 13.18 26.73 -0.15
N LEU A 369 13.40 27.53 0.91
CA LEU A 369 12.38 28.42 1.46
C LEU A 369 11.97 29.49 0.44
N GLY A 370 10.66 29.79 0.39
CA GLY A 370 10.10 30.82 -0.49
C GLY A 370 9.88 30.37 -1.94
N LYS A 371 10.22 29.13 -2.30
CA LYS A 371 9.82 28.56 -3.59
C LYS A 371 8.34 28.18 -3.55
N SER A 372 7.56 28.69 -4.50
CA SER A 372 6.18 28.26 -4.72
C SER A 372 6.15 26.96 -5.53
N LEU A 373 5.01 26.25 -5.45
CA LEU A 373 4.73 25.12 -6.32
C LEU A 373 4.81 25.54 -7.79
N SER A 374 5.34 24.67 -8.64
CA SER A 374 5.33 24.91 -10.07
C SER A 374 3.91 24.94 -10.64
N ALA A 375 3.74 25.60 -11.78
CA ALA A 375 2.46 25.61 -12.51
C ALA A 375 2.02 24.20 -12.93
N GLU A 376 2.97 23.30 -13.20
CA GLU A 376 2.69 21.90 -13.55
C GLU A 376 2.09 21.15 -12.35
N GLU A 377 2.70 21.29 -11.16
CA GLU A 377 2.18 20.69 -9.93
C GLU A 377 0.79 21.21 -9.58
N LEU A 378 0.56 22.52 -9.68
CA LEU A 378 -0.77 23.11 -9.43
C LEU A 378 -1.84 22.53 -10.38
N LYS A 379 -1.48 22.36 -11.66
CA LYS A 379 -2.38 21.78 -12.67
C LYS A 379 -2.66 20.30 -12.40
N GLU A 380 -1.68 19.53 -11.93
CA GLU A 380 -1.88 18.13 -11.52
C GLU A 380 -2.86 18.03 -10.33
N LEU A 381 -2.72 18.91 -9.33
CA LEU A 381 -3.61 18.98 -8.17
C LEU A 381 -5.05 19.36 -8.55
N GLU A 382 -5.22 20.36 -9.41
CA GLU A 382 -6.54 20.74 -9.94
C GLU A 382 -7.20 19.60 -10.72
N ALA A 383 -6.41 18.87 -11.53
CA ALA A 383 -6.91 17.73 -12.29
C ALA A 383 -7.36 16.59 -11.36
N LEU A 384 -6.60 16.30 -10.29
CA LEU A 384 -6.95 15.29 -9.30
C LEU A 384 -8.26 15.64 -8.59
N GLU A 385 -8.41 16.89 -8.14
CA GLU A 385 -9.62 17.38 -7.47
C GLU A 385 -10.85 17.30 -8.41
N SER A 386 -10.69 17.68 -9.68
CA SER A 386 -11.76 17.55 -10.68
C SER A 386 -12.17 16.09 -10.93
N GLN A 387 -11.22 15.15 -10.88
CA GLN A 387 -11.52 13.72 -11.04
C GLN A 387 -12.23 13.14 -9.82
N TYR A 388 -11.80 13.52 -8.62
CA TYR A 388 -12.45 13.15 -7.36
C TYR A 388 -13.92 13.59 -7.34
N GLN A 389 -14.21 14.83 -7.73
CA GLN A 389 -15.58 15.37 -7.78
C GLN A 389 -16.52 14.66 -8.76
N LYS A 390 -16.00 13.88 -9.71
CA LYS A 390 -16.82 13.11 -10.67
C LYS A 390 -17.36 11.80 -10.08
N GLY A 391 -16.84 11.33 -8.94
CA GLY A 391 -17.46 10.29 -8.11
C GLY A 391 -17.41 8.84 -8.61
N ASN A 392 -16.63 8.50 -9.65
CA ASN A 392 -16.49 7.11 -10.12
C ASN A 392 -15.21 6.47 -9.58
N THR A 393 -15.31 5.71 -8.48
CA THR A 393 -14.19 4.95 -7.91
C THR A 393 -13.68 3.88 -8.86
N LYS A 394 -12.36 3.68 -8.97
CA LYS A 394 -11.75 2.54 -9.67
C LYS A 394 -11.01 1.64 -8.67
N GLY A 395 -11.08 0.32 -8.86
CA GLY A 395 -10.41 -0.67 -8.01
C GLY A 395 -11.30 -1.23 -6.89
N ARG A 396 -10.70 -1.63 -5.75
CA ARG A 396 -11.41 -2.23 -4.61
C ARG A 396 -12.45 -1.25 -4.05
N PRO A 397 -13.72 -1.67 -3.84
CA PRO A 397 -14.69 -0.89 -3.09
C PRO A 397 -14.19 -0.69 -1.65
N HIS A 398 -14.17 0.57 -1.19
CA HIS A 398 -14.13 0.87 0.24
C HIS A 398 -15.53 1.30 0.65
N ASP A 399 -15.99 0.71 1.76
CA ASP A 399 -17.29 0.89 2.41
C ASP A 399 -18.56 0.71 1.55
#